data_AF-A0A811T0Q6-F1
#
_entry.id   AF-A0A811T0Q6-F1
#
_cell.length_a   1.000
_cell.length_b   1.000
_cell.length_c   1.000
_cell.angle_alpha   90.00
_cell.angle_beta   90.00
_cell.angle_gamma   90.00
#
_symmetry.space_group_name_H-M   'P 1'
#
loop_
_entity.id
_entity.type
_entity.pdbx_description
1 polymer ?
#
loop_
_entity_poly.entity_id
_entity_poly.type
_entity_poly.pdbx_seq_one_letter_code
_entity_poly.pdbx_strand_id
1 'polypeptide(L)'
;MVEVMKMGEEVNQVLKRLKSGSKYTTKELCTKGKGIYDGIKDKLEPKLNNKFVSIEVDSGDYFIGNDAIEATNKARGKYPESVFFLVRIGHPAAFKMKGGVRIL
;
A
#
# COMPACT_ATOMS: atom_id res chain seq x y z
N MET A 1 1.58 40.28 -2.48
CA MET A 1 1.92 39.36 -3.59
C MET A 1 3.03 38.35 -3.24
N VAL A 2 4.01 38.70 -2.40
CA VAL A 2 5.17 37.82 -2.07
C VAL A 2 4.80 36.60 -1.19
N GLU A 3 3.78 36.73 -0.34
CA GLU A 3 3.38 35.70 0.63
C GLU A 3 2.59 34.54 -0.02
N VAL A 4 1.77 34.85 -1.03
CA VAL A 4 1.03 33.85 -1.82
C VAL A 4 1.98 33.01 -2.70
N MET A 5 3.07 33.61 -3.18
CA MET A 5 4.10 32.91 -3.95
C MET A 5 4.88 31.90 -3.09
N LYS A 6 5.25 32.26 -1.84
CA LYS A 6 5.89 31.33 -0.90
C LYS A 6 5.03 30.11 -0.57
N MET A 7 3.73 30.32 -0.37
CA MET A 7 2.76 29.22 -0.15
C MET A 7 2.68 28.29 -1.37
N GLY A 8 2.70 28.84 -2.59
CA GLY A 8 2.68 28.07 -3.83
C GLY A 8 3.93 27.20 -4.03
N GLU A 9 5.09 27.68 -3.61
CA GLU A 9 6.34 26.91 -3.68
C GLU A 9 6.39 25.78 -2.65
N GLU A 10 5.96 26.02 -1.41
CA GLU A 10 5.87 24.97 -0.38
C GLU A 10 4.88 23.87 -0.78
N VAL A 11 3.69 24.25 -1.27
CA VAL A 11 2.69 23.28 -1.74
C VAL A 11 3.25 22.46 -2.91
N ASN A 12 3.94 23.09 -3.86
CA ASN A 12 4.57 22.37 -4.97
C ASN A 12 5.71 21.45 -4.49
N GLN A 13 6.48 21.84 -3.47
CA GLN A 13 7.55 21.02 -2.91
C GLN A 13 7.01 19.83 -2.11
N VAL A 14 5.91 20.01 -1.38
CA VAL A 14 5.16 18.93 -0.70
C VAL A 14 4.57 17.98 -1.73
N LEU A 15 3.91 18.50 -2.76
CA LEU A 15 3.36 17.69 -3.85
C LEU A 15 4.45 16.93 -4.62
N LYS A 16 5.63 17.54 -4.82
CA LYS A 16 6.79 16.88 -5.43
C LYS A 16 7.28 15.73 -4.56
N ARG A 17 7.43 15.92 -3.24
CA ARG A 17 7.79 14.85 -2.28
C ARG A 17 6.75 13.73 -2.22
N LEU A 18 5.46 14.07 -2.26
CA LEU A 18 4.37 13.09 -2.33
C LEU A 18 4.39 12.29 -3.64
N LYS A 19 4.78 12.93 -4.76
CA LYS A 19 4.92 12.29 -6.07
C LYS A 19 6.29 11.61 -6.29
N SER A 20 7.31 11.92 -5.49
CA SER A 20 8.69 11.49 -5.71
C SER A 20 9.28 10.59 -4.61
N GLY A 21 8.54 10.27 -3.54
CA GLY A 21 9.08 9.53 -2.40
C GLY A 21 9.01 8.00 -2.51
N SER A 22 8.19 7.47 -3.42
CA SER A 22 8.00 6.03 -3.58
C SER A 22 8.86 5.51 -4.73
N LYS A 23 9.70 4.50 -4.46
CA LYS A 23 10.52 3.80 -5.47
C LYS A 23 9.71 3.27 -6.66
N TYR A 24 8.40 3.08 -6.47
CA TYR A 24 7.49 2.50 -7.44
C TYR A 24 6.29 3.41 -7.70
N THR A 25 5.85 3.45 -8.95
CA THR A 25 4.48 3.84 -9.28
C THR A 25 3.50 2.83 -8.67
N THR A 26 2.25 3.24 -8.46
CA THR A 26 1.20 2.35 -7.97
C THR A 26 1.04 1.10 -8.85
N LYS A 27 1.14 1.26 -10.18
CA LYS A 27 0.98 0.14 -11.13
C LYS A 27 2.13 -0.87 -11.02
N GLU A 28 3.36 -0.40 -10.88
CA GLU A 28 4.54 -1.26 -10.72
C GLU A 28 4.48 -2.01 -9.39
N LEU A 29 4.17 -1.30 -8.29
CA LEU A 29 4.03 -1.89 -6.97
C LEU A 29 2.96 -2.99 -6.96
N CYS A 30 1.79 -2.71 -7.54
CA CYS A 30 0.71 -3.69 -7.65
C CYS A 30 1.09 -4.88 -8.52
N THR A 31 1.75 -4.67 -9.67
CA THR A 31 2.18 -5.77 -10.55
C THR A 31 3.15 -6.69 -9.83
N LYS A 32 4.20 -6.13 -9.20
CA LYS A 32 5.21 -6.91 -8.47
C LYS A 32 4.61 -7.62 -7.26
N GLY A 33 3.89 -6.88 -6.41
CA GLY A 33 3.28 -7.43 -5.20
C GLY A 33 2.24 -8.51 -5.49
N LYS A 34 1.44 -8.36 -6.55
CA LYS A 34 0.50 -9.40 -6.98
C LYS A 34 1.23 -10.66 -7.44
N GLY A 35 2.34 -10.53 -8.18
CA GLY A 35 3.16 -11.69 -8.57
C GLY A 35 3.68 -12.48 -7.36
N ILE A 36 4.13 -11.78 -6.32
CA ILE A 36 4.58 -12.42 -5.07
C ILE A 36 3.40 -13.09 -4.35
N TYR A 37 2.27 -12.39 -4.21
CA TYR A 37 1.07 -12.96 -3.59
C TYR A 37 0.59 -14.22 -4.32
N ASP A 38 0.53 -14.20 -5.65
CA ASP A 38 0.14 -15.35 -6.47
C ASP A 38 1.06 -16.57 -6.24
N GLY A 39 2.33 -16.37 -5.91
CA GLY A 39 3.27 -17.45 -5.57
C GLY A 39 3.12 -18.01 -4.15
N ILE A 40 2.45 -17.31 -3.23
CA ILE A 40 2.27 -17.73 -1.83
C ILE A 40 0.81 -18.02 -1.46
N LYS A 41 -0.17 -17.64 -2.28
CA LYS A 41 -1.59 -17.70 -1.94
C LYS A 41 -2.09 -19.11 -1.59
N ASP A 42 -1.63 -20.15 -2.27
CA ASP A 42 -2.08 -21.53 -2.01
C ASP A 42 -1.70 -22.01 -0.60
N LYS A 43 -0.65 -21.41 -0.02
CA LYS A 43 -0.25 -21.68 1.37
C LYS A 43 -1.05 -20.87 2.38
N LEU A 44 -1.46 -19.66 2.01
CA LEU A 44 -2.08 -18.69 2.91
C LEU A 44 -3.60 -18.81 2.94
N GLU A 45 -4.25 -18.88 1.79
CA GLU A 45 -5.71 -18.82 1.65
C GLU A 45 -6.46 -19.90 2.44
N PRO A 46 -6.02 -21.18 2.47
CA PRO A 46 -6.75 -22.21 3.21
C PRO A 46 -6.80 -21.99 4.73
N LYS A 47 -5.83 -21.26 5.31
CA LYS A 47 -5.64 -21.14 6.76
C LYS A 47 -5.85 -19.73 7.30
N LEU A 48 -5.66 -18.72 6.47
CA LEU A 48 -5.53 -17.32 6.87
C LEU A 48 -6.47 -16.40 6.09
N ASN A 49 -7.53 -16.96 5.48
CA ASN A 49 -8.54 -16.19 4.79
C ASN A 49 -9.06 -15.01 5.63
N ASN A 50 -9.37 -13.89 4.98
CA ASN A 50 -9.80 -12.61 5.58
C ASN A 50 -8.74 -11.81 6.36
N LYS A 51 -7.58 -12.38 6.70
CA LYS A 51 -6.45 -11.62 7.26
C LYS A 51 -5.79 -10.77 6.17
N PHE A 52 -4.88 -9.90 6.57
CA PHE A 52 -4.15 -9.02 5.66
C PHE A 52 -2.70 -9.45 5.56
N VAL A 53 -2.12 -9.28 4.37
CA VAL A 53 -0.69 -9.43 4.14
C VAL A 53 -0.14 -8.17 3.49
N SER A 54 0.93 -7.65 4.09
CA SER A 54 1.73 -6.54 3.56
C SER A 54 3.01 -7.13 2.98
N ILE A 55 3.31 -6.83 1.71
CA ILE A 55 4.43 -7.40 0.97
C ILE A 55 5.43 -6.29 0.63
N GLU A 56 6.69 -6.48 1.02
CA GLU A 56 7.80 -5.67 0.53
C GLU A 56 8.32 -6.30 -0.77
N VAL A 57 8.26 -5.55 -1.87
CA VAL A 57 8.35 -6.12 -3.21
C VAL A 57 9.78 -6.34 -3.71
N ASP A 58 10.79 -5.78 -3.04
CA ASP A 58 12.20 -6.00 -3.40
C ASP A 58 12.75 -7.30 -2.80
N SER A 59 12.44 -7.56 -1.54
CA SER A 59 12.87 -8.75 -0.79
C SER A 59 11.94 -9.94 -0.98
N GLY A 60 10.65 -9.70 -1.24
CA GLY A 60 9.62 -10.73 -1.22
C GLY A 60 9.15 -11.10 0.19
N ASP A 61 9.67 -10.43 1.23
CA ASP A 61 9.17 -10.61 2.58
C ASP A 61 7.72 -10.16 2.69
N TYR A 62 6.95 -10.92 3.47
CA TYR A 62 5.54 -10.64 3.68
C TYR A 62 5.17 -10.78 5.15
N PHE A 63 4.24 -9.92 5.59
CA PHE A 63 3.88 -9.75 6.98
C PHE A 63 2.37 -9.87 7.13
N ILE A 64 1.93 -10.80 7.97
CA ILE A 64 0.51 -11.10 8.16
C ILE A 64 -0.01 -10.39 9.42
N GLY A 65 -1.18 -9.75 9.30
CA GLY A 65 -1.91 -9.10 10.38
C GLY A 65 -3.39 -9.46 10.37
N ASN A 66 -4.05 -9.30 11.51
CA ASN A 66 -5.51 -9.46 11.60
C ASN A 66 -6.25 -8.34 10.87
N ASP A 67 -5.62 -7.17 10.78
CA ASP A 67 -6.05 -6.03 9.98
C ASP A 67 -4.90 -5.43 9.16
N ALA A 68 -5.25 -4.48 8.30
CA ALA A 68 -4.32 -3.80 7.41
C ALA A 68 -3.23 -3.01 8.14
N ILE A 69 -3.55 -2.40 9.28
CA ILE A 69 -2.63 -1.56 10.06
C ILE A 69 -1.60 -2.46 10.73
N GLU A 70 -2.03 -3.56 11.33
CA GLU A 70 -1.15 -4.55 11.96
C GLU A 70 -0.15 -5.13 10.95
N ALA A 71 -0.63 -5.58 9.78
CA ALA A 71 0.22 -6.12 8.72
C ALA A 71 1.27 -5.09 8.25
N THR A 72 0.84 -3.85 8.05
CA THR A 72 1.71 -2.77 7.59
C THR A 72 2.72 -2.33 8.66
N ASN A 73 2.32 -2.26 9.93
CA ASN A 73 3.22 -1.91 11.03
C ASN A 73 4.32 -2.96 11.23
N LYS A 74 3.98 -4.25 11.11
CA LYS A 74 4.97 -5.33 11.12
C LYS A 74 5.98 -5.16 9.99
N ALA A 75 5.51 -4.87 8.78
CA ALA A 75 6.37 -4.63 7.62
C ALA A 75 7.28 -3.41 7.82
N ARG A 76 6.73 -2.29 8.30
CA ARG A 76 7.48 -1.07 8.64
C ARG A 76 8.52 -1.28 9.73
N GLY A 77 8.27 -2.19 10.67
CA GLY A 77 9.24 -2.55 11.70
C GLY A 77 10.55 -3.09 11.11
N LYS A 78 10.49 -3.81 9.99
CA LYS A 78 11.67 -4.32 9.28
C LYS A 78 12.14 -3.38 8.16
N TYR A 79 11.21 -2.69 7.50
CA TYR A 79 11.44 -1.88 6.31
C TYR A 79 10.84 -0.46 6.48
N PRO A 80 11.46 0.41 7.30
CA PRO A 80 10.84 1.67 7.74
C PRO A 80 10.57 2.67 6.61
N GLU A 81 11.38 2.65 5.55
CA GLU A 81 11.27 3.58 4.40
C GLU A 81 10.63 2.95 3.16
N SER A 82 10.21 1.68 3.23
CA SER A 82 9.62 0.99 2.08
C SER A 82 8.15 1.31 1.88
N VAL A 83 7.71 1.12 0.64
CA VAL A 83 6.30 1.02 0.28
C VAL A 83 5.90 -0.44 0.12
N PHE A 84 4.66 -0.76 0.46
CA PHE A 84 4.20 -2.15 0.51
C PHE A 84 2.98 -2.37 -0.37
N PHE A 85 2.90 -3.56 -0.95
CA PHE A 85 1.68 -4.05 -1.55
C PHE A 85 0.82 -4.73 -0.47
N LEU A 86 -0.37 -4.18 -0.22
CA LEU A 86 -1.31 -4.72 0.76
C LEU A 86 -2.44 -5.47 0.07
N VAL A 87 -2.72 -6.70 0.53
CA VAL A 87 -3.85 -7.50 0.06
C VAL A 87 -4.55 -8.19 1.23
N ARG A 88 -5.88 -8.38 1.09
CA ARG A 88 -6.66 -9.21 2.00
C ARG A 88 -6.67 -10.63 1.47
N ILE A 89 -6.17 -11.57 2.25
CA ILE A 89 -5.96 -12.96 1.85
C ILE A 89 -7.30 -13.57 1.44
N GLY A 90 -7.35 -14.15 0.24
CA GLY A 90 -8.54 -14.76 -0.36
C GLY A 90 -9.53 -13.77 -1.00
N HIS A 91 -9.16 -12.49 -1.15
CA HIS A 91 -10.03 -11.46 -1.76
C HIS A 91 -9.35 -10.76 -2.93
N PRO A 92 -10.12 -10.26 -3.91
CA PRO A 92 -9.57 -9.57 -5.09
C PRO A 92 -8.99 -8.17 -4.79
N ALA A 93 -9.28 -7.61 -3.61
CA ALA A 93 -8.78 -6.30 -3.17
C ALA A 93 -8.72 -6.24 -1.64
N ALA A 94 -7.80 -5.42 -1.10
CA ALA A 94 -7.68 -5.19 0.34
C ALA A 94 -8.95 -4.54 0.94
N PHE A 95 -9.54 -3.59 0.21
CA PHE A 95 -10.75 -2.87 0.60
C PHE A 95 -11.73 -2.79 -0.57
N LYS A 96 -13.03 -2.79 -0.27
CA LYS A 96 -14.10 -2.47 -1.23
C LYS A 96 -14.67 -1.11 -0.86
N MET A 97 -14.68 -0.18 -1.79
CA MET A 97 -15.37 1.10 -1.61
C MET A 97 -16.75 1.01 -2.28
N LYS A 98 -17.82 1.35 -1.54
CA LYS A 98 -19.14 1.57 -2.16
C LYS A 98 -19.18 3.01 -2.67
N GLY A 99 -19.69 3.23 -3.88
CA GLY A 99 -19.72 4.54 -4.56
C GLY A 99 -20.46 5.62 -3.75
N GLY A 100 -20.12 6.88 -4.03
CA GLY A 100 -20.40 8.05 -3.18
C GLY A 100 -21.86 8.36 -2.87
N VAL A 101 -22.05 9.11 -1.77
CA VAL A 101 -23.32 9.73 -1.40
C VAL A 101 -23.77 10.61 -2.56
N ARG A 102 -24.93 10.30 -3.14
CA ARG A 102 -25.59 11.16 -4.12
C ARG A 102 -26.36 12.20 -3.30
N ILE A 103 -25.83 13.41 -3.18
CA ILE A 103 -26.60 14.55 -2.69
C ILE A 103 -27.48 14.99 -3.87
N LEU A 104 -28.80 14.85 -3.70
CA LEU A 104 -29.83 15.33 -4.63
C LEU A 104 -30.05 16.83 -4.45
#